data_AF-A0A9N9KE18-F1
#
_entry.id   AF-A0A9N9KE18-F1
#
_cell.length_a   1.000
_cell.length_b   1.000
_cell.length_c   1.000
_cell.angle_alpha   90.00
_cell.angle_beta   90.00
_cell.angle_gamma   90.00
#
_symmetry.space_group_name_H-M   'P 1'
#
loop_
_entity.id
_entity.type
_entity.pdbx_description
1 polymer ?
#
loop_
_entity_poly.entity_id
_entity_poly.type
_entity_poly.pdbx_seq_one_letter_code
_entity_poly.pdbx_strand_id
1 'polypeptide(L)'
;NDLLADIMSFTSIIILEIQNWFPNDPFVEAIGIFKLSDELLNNENLLEFGNKELDLLLDIYGKPQFPLFSYAIVDSNNTRTEWLHFKKLIYEDYQNLSIDKLLILLFRYYSSSYPNLIRLLAIISFSSVECKRGFSRQNLIKTKLRTTLNNDILNMLMMVGLEGADEAEFNFNDALDI
;
A
#
# COMPACT_ATOMS: atom_id res chain seq x y z
N ASN A 1 -33.50 0.56 -32.43
CA ASN A 1 -32.38 1.39 -31.95
C ASN A 1 -32.44 1.64 -30.45
N ASP A 2 -33.52 1.30 -29.73
CA ASP A 2 -33.62 1.49 -28.28
C ASP A 2 -32.74 0.54 -27.45
N LEU A 3 -32.61 -0.73 -27.85
CA LEU A 3 -31.75 -1.70 -27.12
C LEU A 3 -30.30 -1.22 -26.99
N LEU A 4 -29.75 -0.60 -28.03
CA LEU A 4 -28.39 -0.07 -28.01
C LEU A 4 -28.28 1.13 -27.05
N ALA A 5 -29.30 1.99 -27.02
CA ALA A 5 -29.36 3.12 -26.10
C ALA A 5 -29.49 2.66 -24.65
N ASP A 6 -30.30 1.63 -24.38
CA ASP A 6 -30.47 1.03 -23.06
C ASP A 6 -29.16 0.37 -22.57
N ILE A 7 -28.49 -0.38 -23.46
CA ILE A 7 -27.18 -0.97 -23.15
C ILE A 7 -26.18 0.13 -22.79
N MET A 8 -26.07 1.18 -23.60
CA MET A 8 -25.14 2.29 -23.35
C MET A 8 -25.44 3.05 -22.06
N SER A 9 -26.72 3.24 -21.74
CA SER A 9 -27.17 3.85 -20.49
C SER A 9 -26.75 3.00 -19.28
N PHE A 10 -27.00 1.68 -19.36
CA PHE A 10 -26.61 0.74 -18.33
C PHE A 10 -25.09 0.67 -18.14
N THR A 11 -24.30 0.52 -19.21
CA THR A 11 -22.83 0.53 -19.08
C THR A 11 -22.32 1.84 -18.50
N SER A 12 -22.91 2.99 -18.87
CA SER A 12 -22.50 4.27 -18.31
C SER A 12 -22.76 4.36 -16.80
N ILE A 13 -23.89 3.83 -16.33
CA ILE A 13 -24.21 3.74 -14.89
C ILE A 13 -23.21 2.84 -14.18
N ILE A 14 -22.92 1.65 -14.72
CA ILE A 14 -21.96 0.72 -14.14
C ILE A 14 -20.55 1.31 -14.10
N ILE A 15 -20.12 2.01 -15.15
CA ILE A 15 -18.83 2.69 -15.19
C ILE A 15 -18.78 3.77 -14.10
N LEU A 16 -19.83 4.57 -13.95
CA LEU A 16 -19.92 5.61 -12.93
C LEU A 16 -19.88 5.00 -11.52
N GLU A 17 -20.60 3.91 -11.28
CA GLU A 17 -20.58 3.20 -10.00
C GLU A 17 -19.20 2.62 -9.69
N ILE A 18 -18.54 2.00 -10.67
CA ILE A 18 -17.18 1.49 -10.52
C ILE A 18 -16.20 2.63 -10.22
N GLN A 19 -16.29 3.75 -10.93
CA GLN A 19 -15.44 4.92 -10.67
C GLN A 19 -15.69 5.53 -9.29
N ASN A 20 -16.94 5.49 -8.81
CA ASN A 20 -17.27 5.93 -7.45
C ASN A 20 -16.77 4.96 -6.38
N TRP A 21 -16.78 3.65 -6.64
CA TRP A 21 -16.27 2.64 -5.71
C TRP A 21 -14.74 2.57 -5.67
N PHE A 22 -14.08 2.87 -6.78
CA PHE A 22 -12.63 2.90 -6.92
C PHE A 22 -12.21 4.28 -7.45
N PRO A 23 -12.33 5.34 -6.64
CA PRO A 23 -11.84 6.65 -7.04
C PRO A 23 -10.34 6.55 -7.31
N ASN A 24 -9.86 7.27 -8.33
CA ASN A 24 -8.42 7.45 -8.52
C ASN A 24 -7.88 8.14 -7.27
N ASP A 25 -7.22 7.37 -6.42
CA ASP A 25 -6.60 7.87 -5.21
C ASP A 25 -5.15 8.27 -5.55
N PRO A 26 -4.82 9.58 -5.51
CA PRO A 26 -3.47 10.06 -5.79
C PRO A 26 -2.41 9.40 -4.91
N PHE A 27 -2.79 8.91 -3.72
CA PHE A 27 -1.88 8.17 -2.85
C PHE A 27 -1.53 6.79 -3.39
N VAL A 28 -2.52 6.05 -3.90
CA VAL A 28 -2.31 4.72 -4.49
C VAL A 28 -1.48 4.83 -5.77
N GLU A 29 -1.73 5.87 -6.57
CA GLU A 29 -0.90 6.20 -7.72
C GLU A 29 0.54 6.56 -7.30
N ALA A 30 0.70 7.36 -6.24
CA ALA A 30 2.01 7.75 -5.73
C ALA A 30 2.83 6.56 -5.21
N ILE A 31 2.21 5.58 -4.56
CA ILE A 31 2.88 4.31 -4.19
C ILE A 31 3.41 3.58 -5.43
N GLY A 32 2.78 3.77 -6.59
CA GLY A 32 3.17 3.20 -7.86
C GLY A 32 4.60 3.49 -8.28
N ILE A 33 5.24 4.57 -7.81
CA ILE A 33 6.64 4.88 -8.15
C ILE A 33 7.63 3.80 -7.70
N PHE A 34 7.29 3.05 -6.66
CA PHE A 34 8.10 1.94 -6.18
C PHE A 34 7.91 0.65 -6.97
N LYS A 35 6.89 0.59 -7.85
CA LYS A 35 6.78 -0.46 -8.85
C LYS A 35 7.77 -0.28 -10.01
N LEU A 36 8.69 0.70 -9.92
CA LEU A 36 9.92 0.85 -10.72
C LEU A 36 9.80 0.17 -12.09
N SER A 37 8.82 0.63 -12.87
CA SER A 37 8.45 0.01 -14.14
C SER A 37 9.57 0.18 -15.15
N ASP A 38 9.49 -0.56 -16.27
CA ASP A 38 10.33 -0.33 -17.45
C ASP A 38 10.36 1.16 -17.89
N GLU A 39 9.39 1.97 -17.47
CA GLU A 39 9.38 3.43 -17.68
C GLU A 39 10.49 4.18 -16.96
N LEU A 40 10.98 3.72 -15.81
CA LEU A 40 12.13 4.37 -15.13
C LEU A 40 13.42 4.16 -15.94
N LEU A 41 13.52 3.01 -16.61
CA LEU A 41 14.65 2.65 -17.48
C LEU A 41 14.56 3.35 -18.85
N ASN A 42 13.34 3.66 -19.32
CA ASN A 42 13.09 4.27 -20.63
C ASN A 42 12.90 5.80 -20.60
N ASN A 43 12.85 6.44 -19.42
CA ASN A 43 12.58 7.87 -19.31
C ASN A 43 13.79 8.74 -19.62
N GLU A 44 13.68 9.60 -20.64
CA GLU A 44 14.66 10.63 -20.98
C GLU A 44 14.88 11.65 -19.83
N ASN A 45 13.94 11.73 -18.87
CA ASN A 45 13.99 12.61 -17.70
C ASN A 45 14.05 11.85 -16.36
N LEU A 46 15.04 10.97 -16.20
CA LEU A 46 15.32 10.25 -14.94
C LEU A 46 15.37 11.17 -13.69
N LEU A 47 15.83 12.41 -13.86
CA LEU A 47 15.92 13.40 -12.78
C LEU A 47 14.54 13.82 -12.24
N GLU A 48 13.51 13.88 -13.09
CA GLU A 48 12.17 14.32 -12.71
C GLU A 48 11.24 13.18 -12.33
N PHE A 49 11.57 11.94 -12.73
CA PHE A 49 10.75 10.77 -12.45
C PHE A 49 10.40 10.62 -10.96
N GLY A 50 9.11 10.45 -10.68
CA GLY A 50 8.58 10.12 -9.36
C GLY A 50 8.65 11.24 -8.34
N ASN A 51 9.09 12.46 -8.70
CA ASN A 51 9.29 13.54 -7.73
C ASN A 51 7.94 14.06 -7.17
N LYS A 52 6.91 14.17 -8.02
CA LYS A 52 5.58 14.66 -7.61
C LYS A 52 4.89 13.67 -6.67
N GLU A 53 4.99 12.40 -7.02
CA GLU A 53 4.48 11.28 -6.26
C GLU A 53 5.21 11.13 -4.93
N LEU A 54 6.54 11.26 -4.93
CA LEU A 54 7.32 11.29 -3.70
C LEU A 54 6.88 12.46 -2.80
N ASP A 55 6.64 13.63 -3.37
CA ASP A 55 6.16 14.79 -2.60
C ASP A 55 4.79 14.55 -1.96
N LEU A 56 3.87 13.84 -2.63
CA LEU A 56 2.60 13.40 -2.03
C LEU A 56 2.82 12.45 -0.85
N LEU A 57 3.74 11.48 -0.99
CA LEU A 57 4.08 10.56 0.10
C LEU A 57 4.75 11.27 1.28
N LEU A 58 5.58 12.27 1.00
CA LEU A 58 6.26 13.07 2.02
C LEU A 58 5.32 14.06 2.71
N ASP A 59 4.26 14.51 2.07
CA ASP A 59 3.21 15.29 2.75
C ASP A 59 2.53 14.44 3.84
N ILE A 60 2.38 13.15 3.57
CA ILE A 60 1.75 12.21 4.50
C ILE A 60 2.72 11.78 5.60
N TYR A 61 3.87 11.22 5.21
CA TYR A 61 4.79 10.55 6.13
C TYR A 61 5.93 11.44 6.63
N GLY A 62 6.17 12.58 5.98
CA GLY A 62 7.23 13.54 6.33
C GLY A 62 6.78 14.61 7.33
N LYS A 63 5.54 14.55 7.81
CA LYS A 63 4.97 15.48 8.81
C LYS A 63 4.25 14.67 9.88
N PRO A 64 4.14 15.17 11.13
CA PRO A 64 3.30 14.53 12.14
C PRO A 64 1.81 14.62 11.72
N GLN A 65 1.08 13.51 11.79
CA GLN A 65 -0.37 13.45 11.58
C GLN A 65 -1.07 13.01 12.85
N PHE A 66 -1.50 13.97 13.67
CA PHE A 66 -2.33 13.64 14.83
C PHE A 66 -3.75 13.23 14.39
N PRO A 67 -4.33 12.17 14.99
CA PRO A 67 -3.84 11.37 16.12
C PRO A 67 -3.02 10.12 15.73
N LEU A 68 -2.79 9.87 14.44
CA LEU A 68 -2.15 8.65 13.90
C LEU A 68 -0.67 8.52 14.32
N PHE A 69 0.12 9.56 14.13
CA PHE A 69 1.54 9.59 14.51
C PHE A 69 1.97 10.99 14.94
N SER A 70 2.64 11.07 16.09
CA SER A 70 3.05 12.33 16.73
C SER A 70 4.35 12.93 16.17
N TYR A 71 5.04 12.21 15.29
CA TYR A 71 6.31 12.61 14.70
C TYR A 71 6.34 12.26 13.21
N ALA A 72 7.14 13.00 12.43
CA ALA A 72 7.40 12.67 11.04
C ALA A 72 8.12 11.31 10.95
N ILE A 73 7.60 10.41 10.14
CA ILE A 73 8.17 9.07 10.03
C ILE A 73 9.44 9.09 9.19
N VAL A 74 9.56 10.00 8.23
CA VAL A 74 10.75 10.18 7.40
C VAL A 74 11.13 11.66 7.31
N ASP A 75 12.41 11.95 7.11
CA ASP A 75 12.86 13.31 6.83
C ASP A 75 12.69 13.63 5.34
N SER A 76 11.85 14.61 5.02
CA SER A 76 11.49 14.93 3.63
C SER A 76 12.68 15.38 2.77
N ASN A 77 13.63 16.13 3.34
CA ASN A 77 14.78 16.64 2.57
C ASN A 77 15.75 15.51 2.26
N ASN A 78 16.11 14.73 3.27
CA ASN A 78 16.99 13.57 3.12
C ASN A 78 16.34 12.53 2.19
N THR A 79 15.03 12.28 2.30
CA THR A 79 14.34 11.33 1.41
C THR A 79 14.43 11.75 -0.06
N ARG A 80 14.28 13.05 -0.37
CA ARG A 80 14.45 13.54 -1.75
C ARG A 80 15.88 13.34 -2.27
N THR A 81 16.88 13.61 -1.44
CA THR A 81 18.29 13.37 -1.79
C THR A 81 18.59 11.88 -1.97
N GLU A 82 18.10 11.04 -1.07
CA GLU A 82 18.20 9.58 -1.15
C GLU A 82 17.52 9.05 -2.43
N TRP A 83 16.33 9.55 -2.78
CA TRP A 83 15.62 9.19 -4.01
C TRP A 83 16.42 9.53 -5.26
N LEU A 84 17.01 10.73 -5.33
CA LEU A 84 17.85 11.12 -6.46
C LEU A 84 19.06 10.18 -6.63
N HIS A 85 19.74 9.86 -5.53
CA HIS A 85 20.88 8.93 -5.54
C HIS A 85 20.46 7.51 -5.90
N PHE A 86 19.32 7.06 -5.39
CA PHE A 86 18.77 5.75 -5.71
C PHE A 86 18.44 5.62 -7.20
N LYS A 87 17.83 6.64 -7.82
CA LYS A 87 17.56 6.65 -9.27
C LYS A 87 18.86 6.52 -10.09
N LYS A 88 19.93 7.21 -9.70
CA LYS A 88 21.25 7.08 -10.34
C LYS A 88 21.81 5.67 -10.19
N LEU A 89 21.75 5.10 -8.98
CA LEU A 89 22.23 3.75 -8.69
C LEU A 89 21.52 2.70 -9.57
N ILE A 90 20.20 2.80 -9.74
CA ILE A 90 19.45 1.89 -10.61
C ILE A 90 19.89 2.02 -12.06
N TYR A 91 20.02 3.26 -12.54
CA TYR A 91 20.37 3.54 -13.92
C TYR A 91 21.82 3.14 -14.25
N GLU A 92 22.76 3.26 -13.32
CA GLU A 92 24.17 2.96 -13.57
C GLU A 92 24.48 1.47 -13.37
N ASP A 93 24.00 0.86 -12.29
CA ASP A 93 24.49 -0.44 -11.83
C ASP A 93 23.47 -1.60 -11.94
N TYR A 94 22.17 -1.30 -12.07
CA TYR A 94 21.11 -2.31 -11.89
C TYR A 94 19.99 -2.29 -12.94
N GLN A 95 20.24 -1.74 -14.14
CA GLN A 95 19.23 -1.62 -15.21
C GLN A 95 18.51 -2.94 -15.57
N ASN A 96 19.21 -4.08 -15.44
CA ASN A 96 18.69 -5.41 -15.80
C ASN A 96 18.19 -6.22 -14.60
N LEU A 97 18.13 -5.62 -13.41
CA LEU A 97 17.77 -6.33 -12.19
C LEU A 97 16.27 -6.20 -11.93
N SER A 98 15.60 -7.32 -11.63
CA SER A 98 14.21 -7.29 -11.18
C SER A 98 14.07 -6.47 -9.89
N ILE A 99 12.98 -5.72 -9.76
CA ILE A 99 12.67 -4.86 -8.61
C ILE A 99 12.79 -5.60 -7.28
N ASP A 100 12.29 -6.83 -7.20
CA ASP A 100 12.35 -7.64 -5.97
C ASP A 100 13.79 -7.84 -5.49
N LYS A 101 14.72 -8.10 -6.41
CA LYS A 101 16.14 -8.25 -6.11
C LYS A 101 16.77 -6.91 -5.71
N LEU A 102 16.38 -5.82 -6.38
CA LEU A 102 16.86 -4.48 -6.06
C LEU A 102 16.43 -4.05 -4.65
N LEU A 103 15.17 -4.31 -4.28
CA LEU A 103 14.67 -4.06 -2.93
C LEU A 103 15.45 -4.89 -1.91
N ILE A 104 15.68 -6.18 -2.16
CA ILE A 104 16.51 -7.02 -1.27
C ILE A 104 17.92 -6.43 -1.09
N LEU A 105 18.55 -5.94 -2.17
CA LEU A 105 19.86 -5.29 -2.09
C LEU A 105 19.82 -3.99 -1.28
N LEU A 106 18.80 -3.16 -1.49
CA LEU A 106 18.54 -1.93 -0.73
C LEU A 106 18.47 -2.21 0.78
N PHE A 107 17.57 -3.11 1.17
CA PHE A 107 17.37 -3.48 2.58
C PHE A 107 18.63 -4.13 3.19
N ARG A 108 19.39 -4.91 2.42
CA ARG A 108 20.53 -5.67 2.96
C ARG A 108 21.84 -4.88 3.01
N TYR A 109 22.14 -4.08 1.99
CA TYR A 109 23.46 -3.46 1.82
C TYR A 109 23.42 -1.94 1.90
N TYR A 110 22.28 -1.31 1.63
CA TYR A 110 22.18 0.15 1.58
C TYR A 110 21.30 0.75 2.70
N SER A 111 20.98 -0.03 3.73
CA SER A 111 20.23 0.42 4.92
C SER A 111 20.83 1.64 5.61
N SER A 112 22.15 1.78 5.63
CA SER A 112 22.83 2.96 6.18
C SER A 112 22.83 4.16 5.24
N SER A 113 22.75 3.93 3.93
CA SER A 113 22.90 4.96 2.91
C SER A 113 21.57 5.58 2.49
N TYR A 114 20.47 4.82 2.57
CA TYR A 114 19.11 5.26 2.25
C TYR A 114 18.11 4.98 3.38
N PRO A 115 18.37 5.43 4.63
CA PRO A 115 17.56 5.06 5.77
C PRO A 115 16.11 5.58 5.70
N ASN A 116 15.88 6.76 5.11
CA ASN A 116 14.53 7.33 5.01
C ASN A 116 13.72 6.65 3.90
N LEU A 117 14.34 6.43 2.74
CA LEU A 117 13.72 5.73 1.63
C LEU A 117 13.33 4.29 2.02
N ILE A 118 14.20 3.60 2.76
CA ILE A 118 13.94 2.25 3.27
C ILE A 118 12.82 2.24 4.29
N ARG A 119 12.75 3.22 5.20
CA ARG A 119 11.62 3.36 6.12
C ARG A 119 10.31 3.59 5.38
N LEU A 120 10.31 4.48 4.37
CA LEU A 120 9.14 4.75 3.55
C LEU A 120 8.65 3.48 2.82
N LEU A 121 9.57 2.76 2.17
CA LEU A 121 9.30 1.48 1.50
C LEU A 121 8.77 0.42 2.46
N ALA A 122 9.34 0.31 3.65
CA ALA A 122 8.88 -0.64 4.66
C ALA A 122 7.43 -0.37 5.05
N ILE A 123 7.08 0.87 5.37
CA ILE A 123 5.72 1.26 5.80
C ILE A 123 4.68 0.93 4.72
N ILE A 124 5.00 1.25 3.47
CA ILE A 124 4.12 0.98 2.32
C ILE A 124 3.97 -0.53 2.09
N SER A 125 5.06 -1.29 2.26
CA SER A 125 5.03 -2.75 2.11
C SER A 125 4.24 -3.43 3.22
N PHE A 126 4.46 -3.03 4.48
CA PHE A 126 3.74 -3.55 5.63
C PHE A 126 2.25 -3.23 5.56
N SER A 127 1.87 -2.00 5.20
CA SER A 127 0.45 -1.64 5.05
C SER A 127 -0.22 -2.48 3.95
N SER A 128 0.45 -2.74 2.84
CA SER A 128 -0.09 -3.61 1.78
C SER A 128 -0.30 -5.05 2.24
N VAL A 129 0.67 -5.62 2.98
CA VAL A 129 0.58 -7.00 3.49
C VAL A 129 -0.54 -7.13 4.52
N GLU A 130 -0.62 -6.22 5.48
CA GLU A 130 -1.69 -6.23 6.49
C GLU A 130 -3.07 -6.01 5.85
N CYS A 131 -3.19 -5.13 4.84
CA CYS A 131 -4.42 -4.99 4.06
C CYS A 131 -4.83 -6.32 3.40
N LYS A 132 -3.90 -7.03 2.75
CA LYS A 132 -4.18 -8.35 2.14
C LYS A 132 -4.60 -9.38 3.18
N ARG A 133 -3.94 -9.41 4.34
CA ARG A 133 -4.29 -10.26 5.47
C ARG A 133 -5.70 -9.94 5.99
N GLY A 134 -6.02 -8.65 6.12
CA GLY A 134 -7.35 -8.15 6.45
C GLY A 134 -8.43 -8.62 5.48
N PHE A 135 -8.21 -8.48 4.17
CA PHE A 135 -9.14 -8.98 3.15
C PHE A 135 -9.28 -10.51 3.18
N SER A 136 -8.18 -11.24 3.39
CA SER A 136 -8.21 -12.70 3.51
C SER A 136 -9.07 -13.12 4.72
N ARG A 137 -8.86 -12.48 5.88
CA ARG A 137 -9.66 -12.74 7.08
C ARG A 137 -11.11 -12.34 6.87
N GLN A 138 -11.36 -11.21 6.21
CA GLN A 138 -12.71 -10.78 5.85
C GLN A 138 -13.42 -11.82 4.98
N ASN A 139 -12.74 -12.45 4.03
CA ASN A 139 -13.31 -13.48 3.15
C ASN A 139 -13.61 -14.80 3.88
N LEU A 140 -12.90 -15.11 4.97
CA LEU A 140 -13.26 -16.22 5.86
C LEU A 140 -14.51 -15.89 6.68
N ILE A 141 -14.67 -14.62 7.06
CA ILE A 141 -15.83 -14.15 7.84
C ILE A 141 -17.05 -13.98 6.93
N LYS A 142 -16.95 -13.24 5.83
CA LYS A 142 -18.00 -13.07 4.83
C LYS A 142 -17.89 -14.16 3.79
N THR A 143 -18.70 -15.20 3.95
CA THR A 143 -18.82 -16.28 2.97
C THR A 143 -19.98 -15.99 2.01
N LYS A 144 -20.08 -16.76 0.92
CA LYS A 144 -21.20 -16.65 -0.04
C LYS A 144 -22.58 -16.78 0.63
N LEU A 145 -22.68 -17.49 1.75
CA LEU A 145 -23.92 -17.68 2.51
C LEU A 145 -24.10 -16.67 3.66
N ARG A 146 -23.05 -15.89 3.98
CA ARG A 146 -23.02 -14.92 5.07
C ARG A 146 -22.48 -13.57 4.58
N THR A 147 -23.23 -12.92 3.69
CA THR A 147 -22.84 -11.66 3.05
C THR A 147 -23.35 -10.41 3.79
N THR A 148 -24.40 -10.54 4.60
CA THR A 148 -25.16 -9.44 5.23
C THR A 148 -24.81 -9.21 6.71
N LEU A 149 -23.54 -9.35 7.08
CA LEU A 149 -23.07 -8.92 8.40
C LEU A 149 -23.10 -7.40 8.51
N ASN A 150 -23.65 -6.89 9.62
CA ASN A 150 -23.47 -5.48 10.01
C ASN A 150 -21.97 -5.18 10.13
N ASN A 151 -21.58 -3.95 9.77
CA ASN A 151 -20.21 -3.47 9.83
C ASN A 151 -19.61 -3.56 11.24
N ASP A 152 -20.39 -3.29 12.29
CA ASP A 152 -19.88 -3.38 13.67
C ASP A 152 -19.49 -4.81 14.04
N ILE A 153 -20.37 -5.77 13.71
CA ILE A 153 -20.14 -7.20 13.96
C ILE A 153 -18.97 -7.69 13.10
N LEU A 154 -18.92 -7.29 11.84
CA LEU A 154 -17.83 -7.63 10.94
C LEU A 154 -16.49 -7.09 11.47
N ASN A 155 -16.46 -5.85 11.95
CA ASN A 155 -15.25 -5.25 12.50
C ASN A 155 -14.78 -5.97 13.77
N MET A 156 -15.71 -6.30 14.68
CA MET A 156 -15.38 -7.09 15.87
C MET A 156 -14.81 -8.48 15.50
N LEU A 157 -15.44 -9.19 14.56
CA LEU A 157 -14.95 -10.49 14.10
C LEU A 157 -13.59 -10.39 13.38
N MET A 158 -13.38 -9.30 12.63
CA MET A 158 -12.09 -9.01 12.01
C MET A 158 -11.00 -8.78 13.06
N MET A 159 -11.27 -7.96 14.09
CA MET A 159 -10.33 -7.73 15.19
C MET A 159 -9.98 -9.03 15.91
N VAL A 160 -10.98 -9.84 16.27
CA VAL A 160 -10.74 -11.16 16.89
C VAL A 160 -9.93 -12.06 15.97
N GLY A 161 -10.21 -12.07 14.67
CA GLY A 161 -9.49 -12.92 13.72
C GLY A 161 -8.07 -12.44 13.37
N LEU A 162 -7.75 -11.17 13.55
CA LEU A 162 -6.43 -10.61 13.25
C LEU A 162 -5.53 -10.57 14.49
N GLU A 163 -6.08 -10.24 15.66
CA GLU A 163 -5.32 -10.03 16.90
C GLU A 163 -5.50 -11.16 17.92
N GLY A 164 -6.54 -11.99 17.76
CA GLY A 164 -6.79 -13.12 18.66
C GLY A 164 -5.71 -14.20 18.55
N ALA A 165 -5.40 -14.84 19.67
CA ALA A 165 -4.54 -16.01 19.71
C ALA A 165 -5.10 -17.11 18.80
N ASP A 166 -4.22 -17.93 18.25
CA ASP A 166 -4.64 -19.12 17.51
C ASP A 166 -5.46 -20.02 18.43
N GLU A 167 -6.46 -20.71 17.88
CA GLU A 167 -7.31 -21.64 18.63
C GLU A 167 -6.47 -22.73 19.33
N ALA A 168 -5.32 -23.08 18.73
CA ALA A 168 -4.36 -24.02 19.30
C ALA A 168 -3.57 -23.48 20.51
N GLU A 169 -3.41 -22.16 20.64
CA GLU A 169 -2.66 -21.50 21.72
C GLU A 169 -3.59 -20.91 22.79
N PHE A 170 -4.88 -20.80 22.51
CA PHE A 170 -5.86 -20.26 23.43
C PHE A 170 -6.21 -21.26 24.54
N ASN A 171 -5.82 -20.96 25.78
CA ASN A 171 -6.19 -21.76 26.93
C ASN A 171 -7.62 -21.44 27.38
N PHE A 172 -8.57 -22.25 26.94
CA PHE A 172 -9.99 -22.10 27.30
C PHE A 172 -10.26 -22.24 28.80
N ASN A 173 -9.36 -22.87 29.57
CA ASN A 173 -9.53 -23.00 31.02
C ASN A 173 -9.35 -21.66 31.73
N ASP A 174 -8.44 -20.81 31.27
CA ASP A 174 -8.17 -19.51 31.90
C ASP A 174 -9.32 -18.51 31.65
N ALA A 175 -10.12 -18.73 30.61
CA ALA A 175 -11.25 -17.88 30.24
C ALA A 175 -12.53 -18.16 31.07
N LEU A 176 -12.60 -19.32 31.74
CA LEU A 176 -13.76 -19.73 32.53
C LEU A 176 -13.72 -19.25 34.00
N ASP A 177 -12.58 -18.70 34.45
CA ASP A 177 -12.35 -18.25 35.83
C ASP A 177 -12.79 -16.78 36.10
N ILE A 178 -13.81 -16.29 35.41
CA ILE A 178 -14.40 -14.94 35.62
C ILE A 178 -15.81 -15.04 36.23
#